data_AF-A0A520PTG4-F1
#
_entry.id   AF-A0A520PTG4-F1
#
_cell.length_a   1.000
_cell.length_b   1.000
_cell.length_c   1.000
_cell.angle_alpha   90.00
_cell.angle_beta   90.00
_cell.angle_gamma   90.00
#
_symmetry.space_group_name_H-M   'P 1'
#
loop_
_entity.id
_entity.type
_entity.pdbx_description
1 polymer ?
#
loop_
_entity_poly.entity_id
_entity_poly.type
_entity_poly.pdbx_seq_one_letter_code
_entity_poly.pdbx_strand_id
1 'polypeptide(L)'
;MRELYLIRSSKTEEWENGVRKVSFACDDPDIHAFVWLDLRERLSGIQIIFREKVLEWDKSSGVSHGDTNREADEEVHGYQKGARSIHNQVHSIDQSDLALLKTLLFPGEWDSLIKSCFNVLEKGN
;
A
#
# COMPACT_ATOMS: atom_id res chain seq x y z
N MET A 1 -17.05 5.28 -2.64
CA MET A 1 -15.95 4.88 -1.73
C MET A 1 -15.74 3.39 -1.89
N ARG A 2 -14.53 2.89 -1.66
CA ARG A 2 -14.17 1.49 -1.82
C ARG A 2 -13.72 0.94 -0.47
N GLU A 3 -14.34 -0.13 0.00
CA GLU A 3 -14.07 -0.69 1.31
C GLU A 3 -12.92 -1.69 1.22
N LEU A 4 -12.03 -1.61 2.20
CA LEU A 4 -10.99 -2.62 2.41
C LEU A 4 -11.31 -3.46 3.62
N TYR A 5 -10.96 -4.73 3.54
CA TYR A 5 -11.10 -5.69 4.63
C TYR A 5 -9.80 -6.44 4.86
N LEU A 6 -9.57 -6.75 6.15
CA LEU A 6 -8.40 -7.49 6.58
C LEU A 6 -8.46 -8.92 6.07
N ILE A 7 -7.42 -9.36 5.37
CA ILE A 7 -7.23 -10.75 5.02
C ILE A 7 -6.63 -11.45 6.24
N ARG A 8 -7.36 -12.42 6.81
CA ARG A 8 -6.82 -13.29 7.87
C ARG A 8 -6.39 -14.60 7.25
N SER A 9 -5.10 -14.91 7.34
CA SER A 9 -4.52 -16.18 6.94
C SER A 9 -3.39 -16.56 7.91
N SER A 10 -2.94 -17.81 7.90
CA SER A 10 -1.78 -18.22 8.69
C SER A 10 -0.55 -17.32 8.42
N LYS A 11 -0.38 -16.88 7.17
CA LYS A 11 0.71 -15.99 6.73
C LYS A 11 0.62 -14.57 7.28
N THR A 12 -0.56 -14.08 7.69
CA THR A 12 -0.69 -12.72 8.25
C THR A 12 -0.32 -12.65 9.73
N GLU A 13 -0.14 -13.80 10.38
CA GLU A 13 0.32 -13.91 11.77
C GLU A 13 1.82 -14.20 11.88
N GLU A 14 2.47 -14.52 10.75
CA GLU A 14 3.88 -14.82 10.68
C GLU A 14 4.74 -13.55 10.77
N TRP A 15 5.82 -13.64 11.56
CA TRP A 15 6.85 -12.62 11.67
C TRP A 15 8.06 -13.05 10.86
N GLU A 16 8.41 -12.29 9.83
CA GLU A 16 9.60 -12.53 9.02
C GLU A 16 10.64 -11.46 9.35
N ASN A 17 11.82 -11.88 9.83
CA ASN A 17 12.91 -10.97 10.21
C ASN A 17 12.49 -9.81 11.14
N GLY A 18 11.53 -10.07 12.04
CA GLY A 18 11.02 -9.07 12.99
C GLY A 18 10.00 -8.10 12.42
N VAL A 19 9.44 -8.39 11.24
CA VAL A 19 8.37 -7.61 10.61
C VAL A 19 7.16 -8.49 10.38
N ARG A 20 5.96 -7.99 10.70
CA ARG A 20 4.67 -8.65 10.39
C ARG A 20 4.02 -7.94 9.22
N LYS A 21 3.57 -8.71 8.22
CA LYS A 21 2.80 -8.19 7.08
C LYS A 21 1.30 -8.39 7.30
N VAL A 22 0.58 -7.29 7.38
CA VAL A 22 -0.89 -7.22 7.38
C VAL A 22 -1.35 -6.96 5.94
N SER A 23 -2.30 -7.75 5.44
CA SER A 23 -2.80 -7.61 4.06
C SER A 23 -4.28 -7.24 4.06
N PHE A 24 -4.66 -6.33 3.17
CA PHE A 24 -6.03 -5.91 2.93
C PHE A 24 -6.42 -6.17 1.49
N ALA A 25 -7.62 -6.72 1.31
CA ALA A 25 -8.28 -6.80 0.01
C ALA A 25 -9.39 -5.75 -0.08
N CYS A 26 -9.83 -5.49 -1.29
CA CYS A 26 -10.91 -4.57 -1.61
C CYS A 26 -11.95 -5.30 -2.47
N ASP A 27 -13.19 -4.82 -2.44
CA ASP A 27 -14.27 -5.26 -3.32
C ASP A 27 -13.90 -5.06 -4.80
N ASP A 28 -13.05 -4.07 -5.08
CA ASP A 28 -12.37 -3.87 -6.35
C ASP A 28 -11.10 -4.74 -6.38
N PRO A 29 -11.07 -5.83 -7.18
CA PRO A 29 -9.99 -6.81 -7.16
C PRO A 29 -8.65 -6.27 -7.67
N ASP A 30 -8.65 -5.08 -8.28
CA ASP A 30 -7.41 -4.41 -8.68
C ASP A 30 -6.83 -3.52 -7.57
N ILE A 31 -7.45 -3.50 -6.39
CA ILE A 31 -6.98 -2.73 -5.25
C ILE A 31 -6.56 -3.64 -4.12
N HIS A 32 -5.32 -3.46 -3.71
CA HIS A 32 -4.73 -4.19 -2.58
C HIS A 32 -3.96 -3.22 -1.71
N ALA A 33 -3.92 -3.49 -0.41
CA ALA A 33 -3.04 -2.77 0.49
C ALA A 33 -2.28 -3.72 1.41
N PHE A 34 -1.06 -3.35 1.70
CA PHE A 34 -0.16 -4.08 2.57
C PHE A 34 0.41 -3.11 3.59
N VAL A 35 0.48 -3.58 4.83
CA VAL A 35 1.00 -2.82 5.95
C VAL A 35 2.03 -3.67 6.68
N TRP A 36 3.17 -3.08 6.98
CA TRP A 36 4.23 -3.74 7.72
C TRP A 36 4.35 -3.12 9.11
N LEU A 37 4.47 -4.00 10.11
CA LEU A 37 4.63 -3.63 11.51
C LEU A 37 5.96 -4.17 12.05
N ASP A 38 6.67 -3.36 12.83
CA ASP A 38 7.85 -3.79 13.57
C ASP A 38 7.48 -4.65 14.81
N LEU A 39 8.49 -5.22 15.49
CA LEU A 39 8.32 -6.04 16.69
C LEU A 39 7.56 -5.37 17.85
N ARG A 40 7.38 -4.04 17.80
CA ARG A 40 6.61 -3.27 18.80
C ARG A 40 5.20 -2.96 18.29
N GLU A 41 4.77 -3.63 17.22
CA GLU A 41 3.54 -3.42 16.48
C GLU A 41 3.37 -1.99 15.96
N ARG A 42 4.49 -1.30 15.68
CA ARG A 42 4.45 0.05 15.11
C ARG A 42 4.57 -0.04 13.60
N LEU A 43 3.84 0.83 12.94
CA LEU A 43 3.90 0.98 11.50
C LEU A 43 5.34 1.25 11.02
N SER A 44 5.83 0.40 10.13
CA SER A 44 7.15 0.54 9.51
C SER A 44 7.04 0.83 8.01
N GLY A 45 5.97 0.37 7.35
CA GLY A 45 5.74 0.66 5.93
C GLY A 45 4.29 0.39 5.50
N ILE A 46 3.88 1.01 4.40
CA ILE A 46 2.59 0.85 3.73
C ILE A 46 2.83 0.76 2.22
N GLN A 47 2.08 -0.10 1.55
CA GLN A 47 2.00 -0.16 0.08
C GLN A 47 0.54 -0.33 -0.31
N ILE A 48 0.07 0.52 -1.23
CA ILE A 48 -1.29 0.47 -1.76
C ILE A 48 -1.18 0.38 -3.27
N ILE A 49 -1.72 -0.69 -3.83
CA ILE A 49 -1.71 -0.97 -5.27
C ILE A 49 -3.10 -0.63 -5.82
N PHE A 50 -3.12 0.12 -6.91
CA PHE A 50 -4.31 0.53 -7.65
C PHE A 50 -4.11 0.21 -9.14
N ARG A 51 -4.54 -0.97 -9.58
CA ARG A 51 -4.27 -1.47 -10.94
C ARG A 51 -2.77 -1.45 -11.24
N GLU A 52 -2.31 -0.37 -11.85
CA GLU A 52 -0.95 -0.13 -12.29
C GLU A 52 -0.19 0.88 -11.43
N LYS A 53 -0.85 1.63 -10.56
CA LYS A 53 -0.19 2.57 -9.66
C LYS A 53 0.11 1.93 -8.31
N VAL A 54 1.22 2.31 -7.70
CA VAL A 54 1.60 1.94 -6.34
C VAL A 54 1.87 3.20 -5.54
N LEU A 55 1.19 3.36 -4.41
CA LEU A 55 1.51 4.36 -3.40
C LEU A 55 2.21 3.68 -2.23
N GLU A 56 3.33 4.23 -1.81
CA GLU A 56 4.16 3.66 -0.76
C GLU A 56 4.46 4.71 0.30
N TRP A 57 4.53 4.25 1.54
CA TRP A 57 5.06 5.02 2.65
C TRP A 57 6.04 4.14 3.41
N ASP A 58 7.21 4.69 3.70
CA ASP A 58 8.21 4.06 4.54
C ASP A 58 8.63 5.03 5.66
N LYS A 59 8.83 4.49 6.86
CA LYS A 59 9.18 5.29 8.03
C LYS A 59 10.51 6.06 7.88
N SER A 60 11.46 5.53 7.10
CA SER A 60 12.77 6.15 6.87
C SER A 60 12.77 7.14 5.70
N SER A 61 11.95 6.87 4.67
CA SER A 61 12.03 7.56 3.38
C SER A 61 10.81 8.42 3.05
N GLY A 62 9.75 8.36 3.85
CA GLY A 62 8.52 9.11 3.63
C GLY A 62 7.64 8.49 2.55
N VAL A 63 6.96 9.33 1.77
CA VAL A 63 5.99 8.90 0.75
C VAL A 63 6.65 8.80 -0.62
N SER A 64 6.29 7.78 -1.40
CA SER A 64 6.62 7.66 -2.81
C SER A 64 5.45 7.07 -3.62
N HIS A 65 5.44 7.28 -4.92
CA HIS A 65 4.63 6.50 -5.84
C HIS A 65 5.48 5.83 -6.92
N GLY A 66 4.95 4.81 -7.57
CA GLY A 66 5.54 4.18 -8.75
C GLY A 66 4.49 3.42 -9.56
N ASP A 67 4.93 2.76 -10.63
CA ASP A 67 4.06 1.94 -11.47
C ASP A 67 4.28 0.45 -11.19
N THR A 68 3.35 -0.42 -11.59
CA THR A 68 3.53 -1.88 -11.56
C THR A 68 3.92 -2.40 -12.94
N ASN A 69 4.63 -3.52 -12.98
CA ASN A 69 5.01 -4.22 -14.22
C ASN A 69 3.84 -4.87 -14.99
N ARG A 70 2.58 -4.53 -14.68
CA ARG A 70 1.40 -5.18 -15.26
C ARG A 70 1.23 -4.89 -16.76
N GLU A 71 1.75 -3.77 -17.25
CA GLU A 71 1.85 -3.45 -18.69
C GLU A 71 3.30 -3.50 -19.23
N ALA A 72 4.26 -4.00 -18.47
CA ALA A 72 5.63 -4.09 -18.97
C ALA A 72 5.72 -5.18 -20.05
N ASP A 73 6.26 -4.81 -21.21
CA ASP A 73 6.42 -5.67 -22.38
C ASP A 73 7.08 -7.02 -21.99
N GLU A 74 6.41 -8.13 -22.33
CA GLU A 74 6.76 -9.49 -21.88
C GLU A 74 8.18 -9.92 -22.30
N GLU A 75 8.75 -9.28 -23.34
CA GLU A 75 10.07 -9.61 -23.88
C GLU A 75 11.24 -9.17 -23.00
N VAL A 76 11.07 -8.20 -22.10
CA VAL A 76 12.18 -7.65 -21.28
C VAL A 76 12.20 -8.21 -19.86
N HIS A 77 11.05 -8.64 -19.36
CA HIS A 77 10.88 -9.09 -17.98
C HIS A 77 10.18 -10.44 -17.95
N GLY A 78 10.99 -11.50 -18.07
CA GLY A 78 10.53 -12.88 -18.18
C GLY A 78 9.39 -13.23 -17.21
N TYR A 79 8.45 -14.03 -17.71
CA TYR A 79 7.20 -14.47 -17.07
C TYR A 79 7.34 -14.72 -15.56
N GLN A 80 7.04 -13.70 -14.74
CA GLN A 80 7.01 -13.79 -13.29
C GLN A 80 5.62 -13.43 -12.77
N LYS A 81 4.95 -14.43 -12.20
CA LYS A 81 3.59 -14.37 -11.66
C LYS A 81 3.54 -13.44 -10.44
N GLY A 82 3.03 -12.23 -10.60
CA GLY A 82 2.74 -11.27 -9.52
C GLY A 82 3.17 -9.84 -9.87
N ALA A 83 2.27 -8.88 -9.66
CA ALA A 83 2.57 -7.45 -9.85
C ALA A 83 3.72 -7.02 -8.93
N ARG A 84 4.77 -6.44 -9.52
CA ARG A 84 5.90 -5.83 -8.81
C ARG A 84 5.96 -4.35 -9.16
N SER A 85 6.27 -3.51 -8.18
CA SER A 85 6.57 -2.10 -8.41
C SER A 85 7.78 -1.99 -9.35
N ILE A 86 7.62 -1.33 -10.51
CA ILE A 86 8.69 -0.93 -11.40
C ILE A 86 9.44 0.21 -10.71
N HIS A 87 10.77 0.15 -10.80
CA HIS A 87 11.73 1.05 -10.17
C HIS A 87 11.74 2.48 -10.77
N ASN A 88 10.57 3.10 -10.93
CA ASN A 88 10.39 4.53 -11.22
C ASN A 88 9.73 5.21 -10.00
N GLN A 89 10.28 4.95 -8.81
CA GLN A 89 9.75 5.57 -7.59
C GLN A 89 10.01 7.07 -7.63
N VAL A 90 8.93 7.86 -7.68
CA VAL A 90 8.98 9.30 -7.46
C VAL A 90 8.71 9.54 -5.99
N HIS A 91 9.62 10.26 -5.32
CA HIS A 91 9.48 10.64 -3.90
C HIS A 91 8.56 11.85 -3.72
N SER A 92 7.36 11.78 -4.30
CA SER A 92 6.25 12.70 -4.10
C SER A 92 4.95 12.02 -4.53
N ILE A 93 3.83 12.52 -4.03
CA ILE A 93 2.49 12.13 -4.48
C ILE A 93 1.75 13.37 -4.94
N ASP A 94 0.91 13.23 -5.97
CA ASP A 94 0.13 14.34 -6.52
C ASP A 94 -1.29 14.40 -5.93
N GLN A 95 -2.08 15.38 -6.38
CA GLN A 95 -3.47 15.53 -5.93
C GLN A 95 -4.38 14.37 -6.36
N SER A 96 -4.07 13.71 -7.48
CA SER A 96 -4.83 12.56 -7.98
C SER A 96 -4.60 11.33 -7.09
N ASP A 97 -3.37 11.13 -6.64
CA ASP A 97 -2.99 10.07 -5.70
C ASP A 97 -3.69 10.27 -4.34
N LEU A 98 -3.66 11.51 -3.83
CA LEU A 98 -4.37 11.87 -2.60
C LEU A 98 -5.90 11.69 -2.74
N ALA A 99 -6.47 12.08 -3.87
CA ALA A 99 -7.90 11.90 -4.13
C ALA A 99 -8.28 10.42 -4.17
N LEU A 100 -7.45 9.58 -4.79
CA LEU A 100 -7.65 8.13 -4.83
C LEU A 100 -7.58 7.52 -3.43
N LEU A 101 -6.57 7.89 -2.64
CA LEU A 101 -6.42 7.43 -1.26
C LEU A 101 -7.60 7.85 -0.35
N LYS A 102 -8.18 9.04 -0.58
CA LYS A 102 -9.41 9.48 0.11
C LYS A 102 -10.64 8.62 -0.20
N THR A 103 -10.65 7.94 -1.34
CA THR A 103 -11.79 7.09 -1.73
C THR A 103 -11.79 5.72 -1.03
N LEU A 104 -10.66 5.33 -0.44
CA LEU A 104 -10.49 4.07 0.27
C LEU A 104 -11.00 4.18 1.72
N LEU A 105 -11.62 3.13 2.21
CA LEU A 105 -12.07 2.99 3.59
C LEU A 105 -11.43 1.75 4.20
N PHE A 106 -10.43 1.94 5.06
CA PHE A 106 -9.82 0.85 5.81
C PHE A 106 -10.66 0.52 7.06
N PRO A 107 -10.57 -0.72 7.58
CA PRO A 107 -11.40 -1.12 8.71
C PRO A 107 -10.85 -0.56 10.03
N GLY A 108 -11.71 0.03 10.85
CA GLY A 108 -11.38 0.45 12.21
C GLY A 108 -10.25 1.49 12.29
N GLU A 109 -9.31 1.28 13.19
CA GLU A 109 -8.19 2.21 13.46
C GLU A 109 -7.20 2.35 12.30
N TRP A 110 -7.20 1.39 11.36
CA TRP A 110 -6.32 1.39 10.20
C TRP A 110 -6.54 2.60 9.29
N ASP A 111 -7.78 3.08 9.15
CA ASP A 111 -8.09 4.18 8.22
C ASP A 111 -7.39 5.47 8.60
N SER A 112 -7.54 5.89 9.84
CA SER A 112 -6.88 7.09 10.35
C SER A 112 -5.37 6.93 10.37
N LEU A 113 -4.87 5.76 10.80
CA LEU A 113 -3.44 5.48 10.86
C LEU A 113 -2.79 5.59 9.47
N ILE A 114 -3.31 4.84 8.48
CA ILE A 114 -2.76 4.78 7.13
C ILE A 114 -2.84 6.14 6.45
N LYS A 115 -4.00 6.80 6.47
CA LYS A 115 -4.18 8.09 5.79
C LYS A 115 -3.34 9.21 6.41
N SER A 116 -3.03 9.13 7.72
CA SER A 116 -2.14 10.09 8.36
C SER A 116 -0.70 10.04 7.81
N CYS A 117 -0.22 8.85 7.42
CA CYS A 117 1.12 8.67 6.87
C CYS A 117 1.31 9.34 5.51
N PHE A 118 0.24 9.48 4.74
CA PHE A 118 0.23 10.16 3.45
C PHE A 118 -0.21 11.63 3.55
N ASN A 119 -0.31 12.19 4.76
CA ASN A 119 -0.80 13.55 5.02
C ASN A 119 -2.20 13.83 4.43
N VAL A 120 -3.01 12.79 4.22
CA VAL A 120 -4.35 12.92 3.62
C VAL A 120 -5.33 13.60 4.57
N LEU A 121 -5.03 13.52 5.87
CA LEU A 121 -5.84 14.03 6.97
C LEU A 121 -5.30 15.34 7.55
N GLU A 122 -4.50 16.14 6.81
CA GLU A 122 -4.00 17.41 7.33
C GLU A 122 -5.13 18.30 7.89
N LYS A 123 -5.15 18.33 9.24
CA LYS A 123 -5.84 19.21 10.18
C LYS A 123 -7.30 19.55 9.85
N GLY A 124 -8.19 18.65 10.25
CA GLY A 124 -9.49 19.06 10.78
C GLY A 124 -9.33 19.63 12.18
N ASN A 125 -9.05 20.93 12.27
CA ASN A 125 -9.49 21.86 13.32
C ASN A 125 -9.10 23.29 12.95
#